data_AF-A0A3S0ZUX0-F1
#
_entry.id   AF-A0A3S0ZUX0-F1
#
_cell.length_a   1.000
_cell.length_b   1.000
_cell.length_c   1.000
_cell.angle_alpha   90.00
_cell.angle_beta   90.00
_cell.angle_gamma   90.00
#
_symmetry.space_group_name_H-M   'P 1'
#
loop_
_entity.id
_entity.type
_entity.pdbx_description
1 polymer ?
#
loop_
_entity_poly.entity_id
_entity_poly.type
_entity_poly.pdbx_seq_one_letter_code
_entity_poly.pdbx_strand_id
1 'polypeptide(L)'
;GRTDSDDSADTARNGVWVRDSSGTARQCSASGMRILLPDIEGVGRVRLRYPIAPVHGEGSAVWKELNALSDYVLNSADLEQEKATVINFKMSTTTMTPPGEHTHEFTLSLFDFKKIRDEGQMRTVTTSLAQGHTHDLVVRYRNGRFEYKTCSGQRMCRDRHPRELIPDADDVADIS
;
A
#
# COMPACT_ATOMS: atom_id res chain seq x y z
N GLY A 1 29.67 -23.34 -35.06
CA GLY A 1 30.00 -24.73 -34.72
C GLY A 1 29.36 -25.65 -35.74
N ARG A 2 30.11 -26.63 -36.25
CA ARG A 2 29.61 -27.63 -37.20
C ARG A 2 28.47 -28.42 -36.53
N THR A 3 27.25 -28.30 -37.05
CA THR A 3 26.09 -29.06 -36.57
C THR A 3 26.17 -30.48 -37.10
N ASP A 4 25.78 -31.45 -36.27
CA ASP A 4 25.80 -32.87 -36.61
C ASP A 4 24.47 -33.20 -37.33
N SER A 5 24.54 -33.66 -38.58
CA SER A 5 23.35 -33.82 -39.43
C SER A 5 22.45 -35.00 -39.05
N ASP A 6 22.95 -35.91 -38.20
CA ASP A 6 22.27 -37.16 -37.86
C ASP A 6 21.33 -37.07 -36.65
N ASP A 7 21.32 -35.98 -35.88
CA ASP A 7 20.41 -35.86 -34.73
C ASP A 7 19.04 -35.29 -35.15
N SER A 8 18.02 -36.15 -35.17
CA SER A 8 16.60 -35.81 -35.39
C SER A 8 16.03 -34.79 -34.41
N ALA A 9 16.66 -34.60 -33.23
CA ALA A 9 16.21 -33.66 -32.22
C ALA A 9 16.96 -32.32 -32.24
N ASP A 10 17.99 -32.15 -33.08
CA ASP A 10 18.63 -30.86 -33.32
C ASP A 10 17.84 -30.09 -34.41
N THR A 11 17.19 -29.01 -33.99
CA THR A 11 16.38 -28.16 -34.87
C THR A 11 17.21 -27.09 -35.59
N ALA A 12 18.48 -26.91 -35.23
CA ALA A 12 19.37 -25.91 -35.82
C ALA A 12 20.11 -26.45 -37.06
N ARG A 13 19.38 -27.02 -38.03
CA ARG A 13 19.99 -27.75 -39.15
C ARG A 13 20.64 -26.86 -40.21
N ASN A 14 20.14 -25.64 -40.43
CA ASN A 14 20.62 -24.75 -41.49
C ASN A 14 20.63 -23.28 -41.04
N GLY A 15 21.68 -22.54 -41.42
CA GLY A 15 21.70 -21.09 -41.29
C GLY A 15 20.87 -20.44 -42.39
N VAL A 16 19.94 -19.55 -42.03
CA VAL A 16 19.14 -18.75 -42.97
C VAL A 16 19.80 -17.38 -43.10
N TRP A 17 19.86 -16.85 -44.32
CA TRP A 17 20.36 -15.51 -44.55
C TRP A 17 19.24 -14.49 -44.31
N VAL A 18 19.48 -13.54 -43.40
CA VAL A 18 18.58 -12.44 -43.08
C VAL A 18 19.29 -11.14 -43.42
N ARG A 19 18.61 -10.18 -44.06
CA ARG A 19 19.18 -8.85 -44.30
C ARG A 19 19.06 -8.00 -43.04
N ASP A 20 20.15 -7.36 -42.65
CA ASP A 20 20.11 -6.34 -41.60
C ASP A 20 19.54 -5.02 -42.11
N SER A 21 19.40 -4.03 -41.22
CA SER A 21 18.85 -2.72 -41.55
C SER A 21 19.69 -1.91 -42.55
N SER A 22 20.95 -2.29 -42.80
CA SER A 22 21.80 -1.70 -43.84
C SER A 22 21.74 -2.48 -45.17
N GLY A 23 20.89 -3.51 -45.26
CA GLY A 23 20.71 -4.33 -46.46
C GLY A 23 21.78 -5.42 -46.63
N THR A 24 22.67 -5.59 -45.65
CA THR A 24 23.74 -6.59 -45.67
C THR A 24 23.18 -7.94 -45.25
N ALA A 25 23.44 -8.98 -46.03
CA ALA A 25 23.01 -10.33 -45.67
C ALA A 25 23.87 -10.88 -44.52
N ARG A 26 23.23 -11.26 -43.41
CA ARG A 26 23.84 -11.94 -42.27
C ARG A 26 23.33 -13.36 -42.18
N GLN A 27 24.23 -14.31 -41.97
CA GLN A 27 23.86 -15.69 -41.74
C GLN A 27 23.40 -15.84 -40.28
N CYS A 28 22.13 -16.19 -40.08
CA CYS A 28 21.53 -16.43 -38.77
C CYS A 28 21.23 -17.91 -38.60
N SER A 29 21.47 -18.46 -37.40
CA SER A 29 21.10 -19.83 -37.05
C SER A 29 20.05 -19.82 -35.95
N ALA A 30 19.16 -20.81 -35.94
CA ALA A 30 18.12 -20.91 -34.91
C ALA A 30 18.75 -21.03 -33.51
N SER A 31 18.24 -20.22 -32.57
CA SER A 31 18.65 -20.25 -31.15
C SER A 31 17.94 -21.36 -30.35
N GLY A 32 17.38 -22.36 -31.02
CA GLY A 32 16.60 -23.42 -30.40
C GLY A 32 17.40 -24.25 -29.38
N MET A 33 16.68 -25.08 -28.63
CA MET A 33 17.30 -26.01 -27.67
C MET A 33 18.22 -27.00 -28.40
N ARG A 34 19.41 -27.22 -27.84
CA ARG A 34 20.41 -28.16 -28.39
C ARG A 34 20.65 -29.29 -27.42
N ILE A 35 20.63 -30.54 -27.91
CA ILE A 35 21.02 -31.71 -27.11
C ILE A 35 22.54 -31.79 -26.95
N LEU A 36 23.27 -31.43 -28.00
CA LEU A 36 24.72 -31.28 -27.98
C LEU A 36 25.06 -29.80 -27.97
N LEU A 37 25.71 -29.35 -26.91
CA LEU A 37 26.18 -27.98 -26.84
C LEU A 37 27.32 -27.75 -27.86
N PRO A 38 27.50 -26.50 -28.34
CA PRO A 38 28.71 -26.14 -29.07
C PRO A 38 29.96 -26.54 -28.28
N ASP A 39 31.07 -26.72 -28.98
CA ASP A 39 32.35 -27.01 -28.33
C ASP A 39 32.71 -25.87 -27.37
N ILE A 40 32.89 -26.20 -26.10
CA ILE A 40 33.26 -25.24 -25.05
C ILE A 40 34.77 -25.36 -24.85
N GLU A 41 35.49 -24.26 -25.02
CA GLU A 41 36.95 -24.23 -24.87
C GLU A 41 37.38 -24.78 -23.51
N GLY A 42 38.26 -25.79 -23.51
CA GLY A 42 38.76 -26.47 -22.31
C GLY A 42 37.85 -27.56 -21.73
N VAL A 43 36.60 -27.70 -22.20
CA VAL A 43 35.62 -28.69 -21.69
C VAL A 43 35.22 -29.70 -22.76
N GLY A 44 35.22 -29.30 -24.03
CA GLY A 44 34.78 -30.13 -25.15
C GLY A 44 33.26 -30.07 -25.39
N ARG A 45 32.74 -31.02 -26.18
CA ARG A 45 31.31 -31.12 -26.50
C ARG A 45 30.54 -31.83 -25.39
N VAL A 46 29.61 -31.12 -24.74
CA VAL A 46 28.78 -31.67 -23.66
C VAL A 46 27.39 -32.05 -24.18
N ARG A 47 26.95 -33.29 -23.86
CA ARG A 47 25.60 -33.77 -24.15
C ARG A 47 24.67 -33.54 -22.97
N LEU A 48 23.58 -32.81 -23.20
CA LEU A 48 22.48 -32.69 -22.26
C LEU A 48 21.57 -33.92 -22.39
N ARG A 49 21.33 -34.65 -21.29
CA ARG A 49 20.35 -35.76 -21.29
C ARG A 49 18.90 -35.28 -21.25
N TYR A 50 18.68 -34.08 -20.69
CA TYR A 50 17.37 -33.44 -20.60
C TYR A 50 17.52 -31.96 -20.98
N PRO A 51 16.60 -31.39 -21.78
CA PRO A 51 16.60 -29.96 -22.08
C PRO A 51 16.51 -29.16 -20.78
N ILE A 52 17.40 -28.18 -20.59
CA ILE A 52 17.23 -27.18 -19.54
C ILE A 52 16.17 -26.22 -20.08
N ALA A 53 14.91 -26.40 -19.64
CA ALA A 53 13.88 -25.42 -19.93
C ALA A 53 14.30 -24.08 -19.30
N PRO A 54 14.30 -22.97 -20.06
CA PRO A 54 14.51 -21.66 -19.46
C PRO A 54 13.41 -21.45 -18.40
N VAL A 55 13.81 -21.23 -17.15
CA VAL A 55 12.89 -20.84 -16.09
C VAL A 55 12.51 -19.38 -16.37
N HIS A 56 11.53 -19.17 -17.24
CA HIS A 56 10.95 -17.86 -17.47
C HIS A 56 10.16 -17.48 -16.21
N GLY A 57 10.74 -16.60 -15.38
CA GLY A 57 10.05 -16.07 -14.20
C GLY A 57 8.68 -15.50 -14.53
N GLU A 58 8.56 -14.80 -15.66
CA GLU A 58 7.32 -14.15 -16.13
C GLU A 58 6.14 -15.11 -16.40
N GLY A 59 6.40 -16.39 -16.64
CA GLY A 59 5.34 -17.39 -16.92
C GLY A 59 4.84 -18.16 -15.70
N SER A 60 5.57 -18.10 -14.58
CA SER A 60 5.24 -18.88 -13.39
C SER A 60 4.08 -18.24 -12.63
N ALA A 61 3.05 -19.03 -12.31
CA ALA A 61 1.96 -18.59 -11.42
C ALA A 61 2.52 -18.15 -10.06
N VAL A 62 3.54 -18.85 -9.55
CA VAL A 62 4.22 -18.51 -8.30
C VAL A 62 4.88 -17.13 -8.37
N TRP A 63 5.43 -16.75 -9.52
CA TRP A 63 6.03 -15.42 -9.70
C TRP A 63 4.97 -14.31 -9.69
N LYS A 64 3.80 -14.57 -10.29
CA LYS A 64 2.67 -13.63 -10.26
C LYS A 64 2.14 -13.46 -8.84
N GLU A 65 2.03 -14.55 -8.09
CA GLU A 65 1.60 -14.52 -6.69
C GLU A 65 2.60 -13.81 -5.78
N LEU A 66 3.91 -14.06 -5.96
CA LEU A 66 4.96 -13.38 -5.20
C LEU A 66 5.03 -11.88 -5.50
N ASN A 67 4.87 -11.48 -6.76
CA ASN A 67 4.81 -10.05 -7.11
C ASN A 67 3.55 -9.39 -6.55
N ALA A 68 2.39 -10.04 -6.65
CA ALA A 68 1.16 -9.53 -6.06
C ALA A 68 1.28 -9.38 -4.53
N LEU A 69 1.96 -10.32 -3.86
CA LEU A 69 2.24 -10.22 -2.43
C LEU A 69 3.21 -9.09 -2.12
N SER A 70 4.28 -8.92 -2.91
CA SER A 70 5.24 -7.83 -2.77
C SER A 70 4.55 -6.47 -2.91
N ASP A 71 3.72 -6.30 -3.95
CA ASP A 71 2.94 -5.09 -4.17
C ASP A 71 1.97 -4.81 -3.01
N TYR A 72 1.32 -5.85 -2.47
CA TYR A 72 0.46 -5.69 -1.31
C TYR A 72 1.25 -5.22 -0.07
N VAL A 73 2.39 -5.82 0.21
CA VAL A 73 3.21 -5.47 1.38
C VAL A 73 3.75 -4.04 1.26
N LEU A 74 4.26 -3.66 0.09
CA LEU A 74 4.77 -2.30 -0.15
C LEU A 74 3.66 -1.25 -0.04
N ASN A 75 2.50 -1.49 -0.67
CA ASN A 75 1.36 -0.58 -0.54
C ASN A 75 0.80 -0.55 0.89
N SER A 76 0.87 -1.65 1.64
CA SER A 76 0.44 -1.66 3.04
C SER A 76 1.35 -0.81 3.93
N ALA A 77 2.65 -0.75 3.63
CA ALA A 77 3.58 0.13 4.33
C ALA A 77 3.32 1.62 4.01
N ASP A 78 2.96 1.94 2.76
CA ASP A 78 2.54 3.29 2.38
C ASP A 78 1.21 3.69 3.05
N LEU A 79 0.26 2.76 3.18
CA LEU A 79 -0.97 2.96 3.97
C LEU A 79 -0.69 3.11 5.48
N GLU A 80 0.36 2.46 6.00
CA GLU A 80 0.80 2.68 7.38
C GLU A 80 1.52 4.03 7.55
N GLN A 81 2.13 4.57 6.49
CA GLN A 81 2.80 5.88 6.49
C GLN A 81 1.81 7.06 6.36
N GLU A 82 0.56 6.81 5.95
CA GLU A 82 -0.56 7.74 6.17
C GLU A 82 -0.96 7.87 7.67
N LYS A 83 -0.34 7.11 8.59
CA LYS A 83 -0.17 7.56 9.98
C LYS A 83 0.97 8.58 9.97
N ALA A 84 0.76 9.89 10.10
CA ALA A 84 0.12 10.48 11.27
C ALA A 84 -0.29 11.94 11.01
N THR A 85 -1.10 12.21 9.98
CA THR A 85 -1.86 13.47 9.99
C THR A 85 -3.00 13.29 10.99
N VAL A 86 -2.71 13.64 12.24
CA VAL A 86 -3.69 13.71 13.32
C VAL A 86 -4.21 15.13 13.39
N ILE A 87 -5.53 15.26 13.52
CA ILE A 87 -6.19 16.54 13.71
C ILE A 87 -6.51 16.64 15.19
N ASN A 88 -6.02 17.69 15.83
CA ASN A 88 -6.32 17.97 17.22
C ASN A 88 -7.71 18.62 17.33
N PHE A 89 -8.47 18.17 18.31
CA PHE A 89 -9.78 18.72 18.64
C PHE A 89 -9.79 19.17 20.09
N LYS A 90 -10.42 20.31 20.32
CA LYS A 90 -10.68 20.85 21.65
C LYS A 90 -12.18 20.87 21.88
N MET A 91 -12.59 20.42 23.06
CA MET A 91 -13.95 20.64 23.53
C MET A 91 -14.15 22.12 23.85
N SER A 92 -15.39 22.57 23.79
CA SER A 92 -15.74 23.91 24.28
C SER A 92 -15.50 24.00 25.79
N THR A 93 -14.87 25.07 26.27
CA THR A 93 -14.61 25.31 27.70
C THR A 93 -15.90 25.31 28.52
N THR A 94 -15.89 24.63 29.67
CA THR A 94 -16.97 24.74 30.68
C THR A 94 -16.48 25.59 31.84
N THR A 95 -17.38 26.35 32.48
CA THR A 95 -17.09 27.19 33.66
C THR A 95 -17.81 26.72 34.92
N MET A 96 -18.39 25.52 34.90
CA MET A 96 -19.14 24.98 36.04
C MET A 96 -18.24 24.52 37.19
N THR A 97 -18.59 24.91 38.41
CA THR A 97 -17.92 24.50 39.65
C THR A 97 -18.77 23.49 40.43
N PRO A 98 -18.19 22.39 40.97
CA PRO A 98 -16.83 21.87 40.73
C PRO A 98 -16.76 21.08 39.41
N PRO A 99 -15.64 21.09 38.65
CA PRO A 99 -14.27 21.42 39.05
C PRO A 99 -13.78 22.85 38.71
N GLY A 100 -14.61 23.70 38.08
CA GLY A 100 -14.23 25.05 37.66
C GLY A 100 -13.91 25.12 36.16
N GLU A 101 -13.33 26.22 35.71
CA GLU A 101 -13.05 26.45 34.29
C GLU A 101 -12.02 25.44 33.73
N HIS A 102 -12.43 24.64 32.74
CA HIS A 102 -11.53 23.70 32.06
C HIS A 102 -12.04 23.27 30.69
N THR A 103 -11.15 22.63 29.91
CA THR A 103 -11.41 22.02 28.61
C THR A 103 -10.63 20.71 28.47
N HIS A 104 -11.05 19.86 27.55
CA HIS A 104 -10.37 18.63 27.17
C HIS A 104 -10.06 18.61 25.69
N GLU A 105 -9.01 17.89 25.33
CA GLU A 105 -8.57 17.70 23.96
C GLU A 105 -8.58 16.22 23.59
N PHE A 106 -8.71 15.93 22.30
CA PHE A 106 -8.56 14.59 21.75
C PHE A 106 -8.05 14.71 20.33
N THR A 107 -7.54 13.60 19.78
CA THR A 107 -7.04 13.57 18.40
C THR A 107 -7.88 12.63 17.56
N LEU A 108 -8.03 12.97 16.28
CA LEU A 108 -8.61 12.10 15.26
C LEU A 108 -7.59 11.86 14.16
N SER A 109 -7.54 10.64 13.64
CA SER A 109 -6.84 10.39 12.39
C SER A 109 -7.53 11.13 11.25
N LEU A 110 -6.77 11.56 10.23
CA LEU A 110 -7.34 12.11 8.99
C LEU A 110 -8.38 11.17 8.37
N PHE A 111 -8.14 9.87 8.46
CA PHE A 111 -9.06 8.84 7.99
C PHE A 111 -10.40 8.88 8.73
N ASP A 112 -10.38 8.89 10.07
CA ASP A 112 -11.60 8.99 10.87
C ASP A 112 -12.29 10.35 10.67
N PHE A 113 -11.52 11.43 10.53
CA PHE A 113 -12.06 12.75 10.21
C PHE A 113 -12.86 12.75 8.91
N LYS A 114 -12.28 12.22 7.82
CA LYS A 114 -12.97 12.08 6.52
C LYS A 114 -14.20 11.19 6.63
N LYS A 115 -14.10 10.05 7.34
CA LYS A 115 -15.27 9.16 7.53
C LYS A 115 -16.40 9.80 8.33
N ILE A 116 -16.09 10.59 9.35
CA ILE A 116 -17.11 11.28 10.14
C ILE A 116 -17.73 12.43 9.34
N ARG A 117 -16.92 13.21 8.62
CA ARG A 117 -17.34 14.38 7.84
C ARG A 117 -18.10 14.00 6.58
N ASP A 118 -17.54 13.10 5.77
CA ASP A 118 -17.98 12.82 4.39
C ASP A 118 -18.95 11.64 4.34
N GLU A 119 -18.70 10.59 5.13
CA GLU A 119 -19.56 9.39 5.17
C GLU A 119 -20.61 9.45 6.31
N GLY A 120 -20.51 10.43 7.21
CA GLY A 120 -21.42 10.57 8.35
C GLY A 120 -21.27 9.47 9.41
N GLN A 121 -20.14 8.76 9.45
CA GLN A 121 -19.88 7.74 10.45
C GLN A 121 -19.77 8.35 11.86
N MET A 122 -20.10 7.57 12.88
CA MET A 122 -19.89 7.95 14.28
C MET A 122 -18.69 7.19 14.85
N ARG A 123 -17.86 7.89 15.61
CA ARG A 123 -16.71 7.29 16.29
C ARG A 123 -16.69 7.67 17.77
N THR A 124 -16.29 6.71 18.59
CA THR A 124 -16.05 6.95 20.02
C THR A 124 -14.58 7.32 20.20
N VAL A 125 -14.32 8.42 20.89
CA VAL A 125 -12.97 8.91 21.24
C VAL A 125 -12.91 9.18 22.73
N THR A 126 -11.74 9.00 23.32
CA THR A 126 -11.48 9.34 24.72
C THR A 126 -10.66 10.61 24.78
N THR A 127 -11.09 11.56 25.60
CA THR A 127 -10.39 12.85 25.76
C THR A 127 -9.20 12.73 26.70
N SER A 128 -8.33 13.73 26.66
CA SER A 128 -7.20 13.91 27.56
C SER A 128 -7.66 14.04 29.01
N LEU A 129 -6.75 13.65 29.92
CA LEU A 129 -6.94 13.80 31.36
C LEU A 129 -6.76 15.27 31.74
N ALA A 130 -7.85 15.94 32.07
CA ALA A 130 -7.83 17.30 32.63
C ALA A 130 -8.65 17.34 33.91
N GLN A 131 -8.15 18.07 34.92
CA GLN A 131 -8.79 18.14 36.25
C GLN A 131 -9.15 16.76 36.84
N GLY A 132 -8.27 15.77 36.63
CA GLY A 132 -8.42 14.43 37.20
C GLY A 132 -9.48 13.52 36.55
N HIS A 133 -10.02 13.87 35.37
CA HIS A 133 -10.97 13.00 34.67
C HIS A 133 -10.87 13.10 33.12
N THR A 134 -11.53 12.15 32.46
CA THR A 134 -11.62 12.03 30.99
C THR A 134 -13.07 11.81 30.56
N HIS A 135 -13.33 12.00 29.27
CA HIS A 135 -14.64 11.76 28.66
C HIS A 135 -14.54 10.80 27.49
N ASP A 136 -15.55 9.92 27.36
CA ASP A 136 -15.74 9.11 26.15
C ASP A 136 -16.82 9.75 25.28
N LEU A 137 -16.40 10.41 24.19
CA LEU A 137 -17.29 11.15 23.30
C LEU A 137 -17.64 10.31 22.07
N VAL A 138 -18.92 10.25 21.72
CA VAL A 138 -19.35 9.75 20.41
C VAL A 138 -19.46 10.95 19.46
N VAL A 139 -18.47 11.13 18.60
CA VAL A 139 -18.34 12.26 17.68
C VAL A 139 -19.16 12.02 16.41
N ARG A 140 -19.79 13.08 15.90
CA ARG A 140 -20.47 13.11 14.61
C ARG A 140 -20.32 14.48 13.93
N TYR A 141 -20.48 14.52 12.61
CA TYR A 141 -20.56 15.77 11.84
C TYR A 141 -22.01 16.09 11.48
N ARG A 142 -22.46 17.32 11.75
CA ARG A 142 -23.83 17.78 11.44
C ARG A 142 -23.85 19.28 11.19
N ASN A 143 -24.61 19.73 10.19
CA ASN A 143 -24.80 21.15 9.87
C ASN A 143 -23.48 21.92 9.69
N GLY A 144 -22.46 21.29 9.11
CA GLY A 144 -21.17 21.91 8.87
C GLY A 144 -20.21 21.93 10.07
N ARG A 145 -20.59 21.32 11.21
CA ARG A 145 -19.80 21.35 12.45
C ARG A 145 -19.67 19.97 13.09
N PHE A 146 -18.58 19.77 13.83
CA PHE A 146 -18.39 18.58 14.66
C PHE A 146 -19.10 18.76 16.00
N GLU A 147 -19.88 17.76 16.40
CA GLU A 147 -20.55 17.73 17.69
C GLU A 147 -20.50 16.33 18.31
N TYR A 148 -20.53 16.23 19.64
CA TYR A 148 -20.70 14.93 20.29
C TYR A 148 -22.19 14.58 20.48
N LYS A 149 -22.55 13.33 20.22
CA LYS A 149 -23.89 12.75 20.45
C LYS A 149 -24.09 12.36 21.91
N THR A 150 -23.09 11.71 22.48
CA THR A 150 -23.05 11.28 23.89
C THR A 150 -21.67 11.50 24.47
N CYS A 151 -21.62 11.79 25.77
CA CYS A 151 -20.42 11.88 26.59
C CYS A 151 -20.53 10.87 27.73
N SER A 152 -19.58 9.93 27.81
CA SER A 152 -19.56 8.80 28.76
C SER A 152 -20.91 8.05 28.84
N GLY A 153 -21.53 7.83 27.68
CA GLY A 153 -22.85 7.19 27.54
C GLY A 153 -24.06 8.08 27.81
N GLN A 154 -23.88 9.32 28.28
CA GLN A 154 -24.96 10.27 28.56
C GLN A 154 -25.18 11.27 27.42
N ARG A 155 -26.43 11.73 27.22
CA ARG A 155 -26.75 12.71 26.14
C ARG A 155 -26.21 14.13 26.43
N MET A 156 -25.88 14.42 27.67
CA MET A 156 -25.29 15.69 28.09
C MET A 156 -24.07 15.35 28.95
N CYS A 157 -22.97 16.06 28.73
CA CYS A 157 -21.78 15.89 29.56
C CYS A 157 -22.11 16.22 31.03
N ARG A 158 -21.53 15.44 31.97
CA ARG A 158 -21.68 15.67 33.41
C ARG A 158 -21.20 17.07 33.80
N ASP A 159 -20.10 17.49 33.21
CA ASP A 159 -19.47 18.80 33.41
C ASP A 159 -20.07 19.90 32.52
N ARG A 160 -21.16 19.55 31.82
CA ARG A 160 -21.97 20.43 30.97
C ARG A 160 -21.20 21.17 29.89
N HIS A 161 -20.13 20.57 29.37
CA HIS A 161 -19.49 21.05 28.14
C HIS A 161 -20.51 21.22 27.01
N PRO A 162 -20.49 22.35 26.29
CA PRO A 162 -21.24 22.51 25.05
C PRO A 162 -20.92 21.37 24.08
N ARG A 163 -21.90 21.01 23.23
CA ARG A 163 -21.75 19.88 22.29
C ARG A 163 -20.76 20.11 21.16
N GLU A 164 -20.39 21.36 20.94
CA GLU A 164 -19.53 21.79 19.86
C GLU A 164 -18.08 21.39 20.12
N LEU A 165 -17.48 20.76 19.10
CA LEU A 165 -16.09 20.32 19.07
C LEU A 165 -15.35 21.18 18.05
N ILE A 166 -14.27 21.81 18.49
CA ILE A 166 -13.51 22.77 17.70
C ILE A 166 -12.24 22.07 17.20
N PRO A 167 -12.10 21.80 15.89
CA PRO A 167 -10.84 21.34 15.35
C PRO A 167 -9.81 22.47 15.41
N ASP A 168 -8.54 22.13 15.58
CA ASP A 168 -7.47 23.11 15.51
C ASP A 168 -7.35 23.67 14.09
N ALA A 169 -7.31 25.00 13.97
CA ALA A 169 -7.44 25.68 12.67
C ALA A 169 -6.25 25.40 11.76
N ASP A 170 -5.07 25.25 12.36
CA ASP A 170 -3.82 24.98 11.65
C ASP A 170 -3.83 23.56 11.03
N ASP A 171 -4.43 22.59 11.72
CA ASP A 171 -4.53 21.21 11.22
C ASP A 171 -5.55 21.08 10.07
N VAL A 172 -6.58 21.92 10.03
CA VAL A 172 -7.67 21.84 9.03
C VAL A 172 -7.33 22.61 7.75
N ALA A 173 -6.51 23.66 7.84
CA ALA A 173 -6.09 24.46 6.68
C ALA A 173 -5.27 23.66 5.65
N ASP A 174 -4.52 22.66 6.10
CA ASP A 174 -3.73 21.77 5.24
C ASP A 174 -4.56 20.66 4.56
N ILE A 175 -5.86 20.55 4.88
CA ILE A 175 -6.74 19.46 4.43
C ILE A 175 -7.87 19.96 3.51
N SER A 176 -8.04 21.28 3.35
CA SER A 176 -9.04 21.92 2.47
C SER A 176 -8.59 22.00 1.02
#